data_AF-A0A920AED0-F1
#
_entry.id   AF-A0A920AED0-F1
#
_cell.length_a   1.000
_cell.length_b   1.000
_cell.length_c   1.000
_cell.angle_alpha   90.00
_cell.angle_beta   90.00
_cell.angle_gamma   90.00
#
_symmetry.space_group_name_H-M   'P 1'
#
loop_
_entity.id
_entity.type
_entity.pdbx_description
1 polymer ?
#
loop_
_entity_poly.entity_id
_entity_poly.type
_entity_poly.pdbx_seq_one_letter_code
_entity_poly.pdbx_strand_id
1 'polypeptide(L)'
;MCIYYGCTYPIMFNYDSSANTNDGSCIPVIEGCIDELALNYDTPISNPYLDANTDDGTCYFVNGCMVDTMYNYNPLADNEDGSCIPFIDVVLLRACLIMIH
;
A
#
# COMPACT_ATOMS: atom_id res chain seq x y z
N MET A 1 -37.61 24.93 3.55
CA MET A 1 -36.76 23.72 3.47
C MET A 1 -35.53 24.08 2.65
N CYS A 2 -34.32 23.77 3.11
CA CYS A 2 -33.08 24.02 2.36
C CYS A 2 -32.69 22.77 1.56
N ILE A 3 -32.11 22.98 0.37
CA ILE A 3 -31.63 21.90 -0.50
C ILE A 3 -30.12 21.77 -0.29
N TYR A 4 -29.66 20.55 -0.06
CA TYR A 4 -28.25 20.18 0.04
C TYR A 4 -27.95 19.17 -1.07
N TYR A 5 -27.08 19.58 -1.98
CA TYR A 5 -26.65 18.78 -3.12
C TYR A 5 -25.46 17.89 -2.75
N GLY A 6 -25.48 16.66 -3.21
CA GLY A 6 -24.37 15.71 -3.05
C GLY A 6 -24.81 14.28 -3.38
N CYS A 7 -23.89 13.33 -3.24
CA CYS A 7 -24.23 11.93 -3.49
C CYS A 7 -25.12 11.37 -2.38
N THR A 8 -26.33 10.94 -2.73
CA THR A 8 -27.32 10.43 -1.77
C THR A 8 -27.35 8.90 -1.66
N TYR A 9 -26.49 8.19 -2.40
CA TYR A 9 -26.45 6.73 -2.42
C TYR A 9 -25.41 6.18 -1.41
N PRO A 10 -25.82 5.43 -0.37
CA PRO A 10 -24.92 5.01 0.71
C PRO A 10 -23.79 4.04 0.32
N ILE A 11 -23.89 3.41 -0.85
CA ILE A 11 -22.90 2.44 -1.35
C ILE A 11 -21.81 3.09 -2.22
N MET A 12 -21.89 4.41 -2.43
CA MET A 12 -20.95 5.14 -3.28
C MET A 12 -19.79 5.69 -2.44
N PHE A 13 -18.62 5.78 -3.05
CA PHE A 13 -17.38 6.19 -2.40
C PHE A 13 -17.47 7.58 -1.74
N ASN A 14 -18.20 8.51 -2.38
CA ASN A 14 -18.38 9.88 -1.91
C ASN A 14 -19.79 10.14 -1.36
N TYR A 15 -20.43 9.14 -0.73
CA TYR A 15 -21.72 9.31 -0.07
C TYR A 15 -21.71 10.49 0.93
N ASP A 16 -22.67 11.40 0.79
CA ASP A 16 -22.90 12.52 1.69
C ASP A 16 -24.21 12.34 2.46
N SER A 17 -24.10 12.01 3.75
CA SER A 17 -25.25 11.83 4.64
C SER A 17 -26.05 13.12 4.90
N SER A 18 -25.49 14.29 4.60
CA SER A 18 -26.14 15.60 4.74
C SER A 18 -26.91 16.01 3.48
N ALA A 19 -26.59 15.40 2.33
CA ALA A 19 -27.26 15.67 1.07
C ALA A 19 -28.71 15.15 1.08
N ASN A 20 -29.63 15.98 0.58
CA ASN A 20 -31.04 15.60 0.41
C ASN A 20 -31.49 15.58 -1.05
N THR A 21 -30.61 16.00 -1.96
CA THR A 21 -30.86 16.02 -3.40
C THR A 21 -29.61 15.50 -4.12
N ASN A 22 -29.78 14.43 -4.91
CA ASN A 22 -28.70 13.90 -5.72
C ASN A 22 -28.32 14.91 -6.83
N ASP A 23 -27.03 15.16 -7.00
CA ASP A 23 -26.48 16.06 -8.03
C ASP A 23 -25.76 15.34 -9.18
N GLY A 24 -25.76 14.01 -9.17
CA GLY A 24 -25.07 13.17 -10.15
C GLY A 24 -23.57 13.02 -9.91
N SER A 25 -23.03 13.55 -8.80
CA SER A 25 -21.59 13.47 -8.47
C SER A 25 -21.13 12.12 -7.90
N CYS A 26 -22.03 11.14 -7.78
CA CYS A 26 -21.74 9.87 -7.12
C CYS A 26 -20.63 9.07 -7.83
N ILE A 27 -19.58 8.73 -7.09
CA ILE A 27 -18.43 7.93 -7.53
C ILE A 27 -18.59 6.50 -7.00
N PRO A 28 -18.53 5.46 -7.86
CA PRO A 28 -18.63 4.08 -7.40
C PRO A 28 -17.40 3.68 -6.57
N VAL A 29 -17.57 2.72 -5.66
CA VAL A 29 -16.42 2.04 -5.04
C VAL A 29 -15.75 1.18 -6.11
N ILE A 30 -14.45 1.39 -6.31
CA ILE A 30 -13.63 0.64 -7.25
C ILE A 30 -12.46 0.09 -6.46
N GLU A 31 -12.42 -1.24 -6.38
CA GLU A 31 -11.45 -2.02 -5.64
C GLU A 31 -10.21 -2.26 -6.50
N GLY A 32 -9.03 -2.07 -5.92
CA GLY A 32 -7.74 -2.34 -6.56
C GLY A 32 -6.58 -1.92 -5.66
N CYS A 33 -5.35 -2.14 -6.10
CA CYS A 33 -4.19 -1.72 -5.32
C CYS A 33 -3.94 -0.21 -5.47
N ILE A 34 -4.11 0.55 -4.39
CA ILE A 34 -3.96 2.01 -4.39
C ILE A 34 -2.61 2.50 -3.83
N ASP A 35 -1.70 1.58 -3.49
CA ASP A 35 -0.36 1.92 -3.01
C ASP A 35 0.61 2.09 -4.18
N GLU A 36 1.11 3.32 -4.39
CA GLU A 36 2.05 3.68 -5.45
C GLU A 36 3.39 2.92 -5.39
N LEU A 37 3.72 2.33 -4.23
CA LEU A 37 4.94 1.56 -4.04
C LEU A 37 4.75 0.07 -4.38
N ALA A 38 3.52 -0.39 -4.57
CA ALA A 38 3.24 -1.80 -4.89
C ALA A 38 3.57 -2.14 -6.35
N LEU A 39 4.01 -3.37 -6.59
CA LEU A 39 4.33 -3.84 -7.94
C LEU A 39 3.11 -3.95 -8.86
N ASN A 40 1.91 -4.07 -8.27
CA ASN A 40 0.63 -4.09 -8.96
C ASN A 40 -0.22 -2.86 -8.69
N TYR A 41 0.40 -1.71 -8.41
CA TYR A 41 -0.33 -0.45 -8.28
C TYR A 41 -1.26 -0.20 -9.47
N ASP A 42 -2.55 -0.01 -9.17
CA ASP A 42 -3.55 0.35 -10.17
C ASP A 42 -3.42 1.84 -10.50
N THR A 43 -2.73 2.12 -11.61
CA THR A 43 -2.35 3.48 -11.99
C THR A 43 -3.59 4.30 -12.42
N PRO A 44 -3.89 5.43 -11.77
CA PRO A 44 -5.04 6.26 -12.12
C PRO A 44 -4.96 6.81 -13.55
N ILE A 45 -6.08 6.78 -14.27
CA ILE A 45 -6.24 7.35 -15.61
C ILE A 45 -7.02 8.68 -15.59
N SER A 46 -7.11 9.31 -14.42
CA SER A 46 -7.85 10.57 -14.20
C SER A 46 -9.35 10.43 -14.50
N ASN A 47 -9.90 9.24 -14.27
CA ASN A 47 -11.33 8.96 -14.39
C ASN A 47 -11.85 8.35 -13.08
N PRO A 48 -12.56 9.12 -12.23
CA PRO A 48 -13.06 8.61 -10.95
C PRO A 48 -14.06 7.46 -11.09
N TYR A 49 -14.61 7.22 -12.28
CA TYR A 49 -15.51 6.09 -12.56
C TYR A 49 -14.79 4.81 -12.99
N LEU A 50 -13.45 4.83 -13.11
CA LEU A 50 -12.62 3.68 -13.46
C LEU A 50 -11.41 3.50 -12.54
N ASP A 51 -10.90 4.58 -11.94
CA ASP A 51 -9.73 4.56 -11.06
C ASP A 51 -10.08 3.87 -9.72
N ALA A 52 -9.23 2.93 -9.30
CA ALA A 52 -9.33 2.32 -7.97
C ALA A 52 -9.28 3.39 -6.87
N ASN A 53 -10.23 3.32 -5.95
CA ASN A 53 -10.38 4.27 -4.84
C ASN A 53 -10.49 3.57 -3.48
N THR A 54 -10.52 2.25 -3.48
CA THR A 54 -10.58 1.42 -2.28
C THR A 54 -9.56 0.30 -2.42
N ASP A 55 -8.72 0.14 -1.39
CA ASP A 55 -7.71 -0.91 -1.34
C ASP A 55 -8.39 -2.28 -1.14
N ASP A 56 -8.12 -3.20 -2.06
CA ASP A 56 -8.66 -4.56 -2.03
C ASP A 56 -7.75 -5.56 -1.30
N GLY A 57 -6.61 -5.09 -0.79
CA GLY A 57 -5.62 -5.92 -0.10
C GLY A 57 -4.82 -6.84 -1.02
N THR A 58 -4.88 -6.64 -2.34
CA THR A 58 -4.09 -7.41 -3.32
C THR A 58 -2.73 -6.79 -3.63
N CYS A 59 -2.41 -5.62 -3.08
CA CYS A 59 -1.09 -5.00 -3.20
C CYS A 59 0.02 -5.98 -2.78
N TYR A 60 0.99 -6.19 -3.66
CA TYR A 60 2.16 -7.01 -3.35
C TYR A 60 3.46 -6.26 -3.56
N PHE A 61 4.40 -6.58 -2.66
CA PHE A 61 5.71 -5.99 -2.52
C PHE A 61 6.75 -7.10 -2.46
N VAL A 62 7.97 -6.80 -2.89
CA VAL A 62 9.13 -7.65 -2.58
C VAL A 62 9.73 -7.14 -1.28
N ASN A 63 9.40 -7.83 -0.21
CA ASN A 63 9.98 -7.58 1.11
C ASN A 63 11.45 -8.02 1.16
N GLY A 64 12.29 -7.21 1.80
CA GLY A 64 13.65 -7.59 2.14
C GLY A 64 14.53 -6.39 2.47
N CYS A 65 15.79 -6.68 2.78
CA CYS A 65 16.75 -5.62 3.07
C CYS A 65 17.12 -4.83 1.80
N MET A 66 16.87 -3.53 1.76
CA MET A 66 17.20 -2.65 0.62
C MET A 66 18.56 -1.95 0.80
N VAL A 67 19.25 -2.17 1.93
CA VAL A 67 20.55 -1.59 2.23
C VAL A 67 21.69 -2.44 1.65
N ASP A 68 22.36 -1.94 0.60
CA ASP A 68 23.44 -2.62 -0.15
C ASP A 68 24.69 -3.00 0.67
N THR A 69 24.91 -2.34 1.81
CA THR A 69 25.98 -2.63 2.76
C THR A 69 25.65 -3.72 3.78
N MET A 70 24.44 -4.31 3.73
CA MET A 70 24.02 -5.39 4.63
C MET A 70 24.23 -6.77 4.03
N TYR A 71 24.37 -7.79 4.89
CA TYR A 71 24.70 -9.16 4.48
C TYR A 71 23.60 -9.80 3.63
N ASN A 72 22.33 -9.53 3.96
CA ASN A 72 21.16 -10.08 3.28
C ASN A 72 20.45 -9.05 2.39
N TYR A 73 21.21 -8.09 1.83
CA TYR A 73 20.70 -7.17 0.82
C TYR A 73 20.00 -7.93 -0.31
N ASN A 74 18.77 -7.53 -0.61
CA ASN A 74 17.97 -8.03 -1.72
C ASN A 74 17.78 -6.89 -2.74
N PRO A 75 18.45 -6.94 -3.91
CA PRO A 75 18.31 -5.91 -4.94
C PRO A 75 16.94 -5.86 -5.61
N LEU A 76 16.08 -6.85 -5.35
CA LEU A 76 14.70 -6.85 -5.81
C LEU A 76 13.74 -6.30 -4.77
N ALA A 77 14.19 -6.05 -3.53
CA ALA A 77 13.32 -5.54 -2.49
C ALA A 77 12.88 -4.10 -2.78
N ASP A 78 11.59 -3.86 -2.67
CA ASP A 78 10.93 -2.55 -2.80
C ASP A 78 10.31 -2.10 -1.46
N ASN A 79 10.32 -2.97 -0.45
CA ASN A 79 9.81 -2.72 0.89
C ASN A 79 10.77 -3.26 1.97
N GLU A 80 11.27 -2.37 2.82
CA GLU A 80 12.10 -2.73 3.97
C GLU A 80 11.28 -3.46 5.03
N ASP A 81 11.58 -4.73 5.26
CA ASP A 81 10.88 -5.60 6.22
C ASP A 81 11.57 -5.71 7.60
N GLY A 82 12.65 -4.95 7.80
CA GLY A 82 13.45 -4.99 9.03
C GLY A 82 14.31 -6.25 9.16
N SER A 83 14.42 -7.08 8.12
CA SER A 83 15.27 -8.27 8.14
C SER A 83 16.76 -7.98 7.97
N CYS A 84 17.19 -6.73 7.74
CA CYS A 84 18.59 -6.37 7.49
C CYS A 84 19.55 -6.87 8.59
N ILE A 85 20.60 -7.57 8.17
CA ILE A 85 21.66 -8.13 9.04
C ILE A 85 22.99 -7.44 8.72
N PRO A 86 23.58 -6.71 9.67
CA PRO A 86 24.94 -6.19 9.55
C PRO A 86 25.98 -7.30 9.38
N PHE A 87 27.01 -7.07 8.56
CA PHE A 87 28.14 -8.01 8.44
C PHE A 87 28.83 -8.31 9.78
N ILE A 88 28.88 -7.34 10.69
CA ILE A 88 29.47 -7.53 12.03
C ILE A 88 28.68 -8.57 12.86
N ASP A 89 27.35 -8.60 12.73
CA ASP A 89 26.50 -9.54 13.45
C ASP A 89 26.70 -10.96 12.93
N VAL A 90 26.84 -11.13 11.61
CA VAL A 90 27.19 -12.43 11.00
C VAL A 90 28.54 -12.95 11.49
N VAL A 91 29.53 -12.05 11.61
CA VAL A 91 30.88 -12.40 12.08
C VAL A 91 30.87 -12.70 13.59
N LEU A 92 30.12 -11.96 14.40
CA LEU A 92 29.95 -12.19 15.84
C LEU A 92 29.23 -13.52 16.13
N LEU A 93 28.18 -13.85 15.37
CA LEU A 93 27.49 -15.15 15.46
C LEU A 93 28.41 -16.33 15.10
N ARG A 94 29.26 -16.19 14.07
CA ARG A 94 30.26 -17.20 13.73
C ARG A 94 31.39 -17.29 14.74
N ALA A 95 31.81 -16.17 15.33
CA ALA A 95 32.79 -16.16 16.42
C ALA A 95 32.25 -16.85 17.68
N CYS A 96 30.96 -16.68 18.02
CA CYS A 96 30.32 -17.35 19.15
C CYS A 96 30.29 -18.88 18.99
N LEU A 97 30.12 -19.40 17.76
CA LEU A 97 30.15 -20.85 17.48
C LEU A 97 31.56 -21.47 17.60
N ILE A 98 32.61 -20.68 17.39
CA ILE A 98 34.02 -21.14 17.46
C ILE A 98 34.53 -21.16 18.91
N MET A 99 33.85 -20.47 19.84
CA MET A 99 34.22 -20.44 21.27
C MET A 99 33.66 -21.64 22.09
N ILE A 100 33.03 -22.64 21.43
CA ILE A 100 32.55 -23.88 22.08
C ILE A 100 33.46 -25.09 21.75
N HIS A 101 34.74 -24.88 21.44
CA HIS A 101 35.74 -25.95 21.36
C HIS A 101 36.97 -25.57 22.18
#